data_AF-A0A7S4RWK4-F1
#
_entry.id   AF-A0A7S4RWK4-F1
#
_cell.length_a   1.000
_cell.length_b   1.000
_cell.length_c   1.000
_cell.angle_alpha   90.00
_cell.angle_beta   90.00
_cell.angle_gamma   90.00
#
_symmetry.space_group_name_H-M   'P 1'
#
loop_
_entity.id
_entity.type
_entity.pdbx_description
1 polymer ?
#
loop_
_entity_poly.entity_id
_entity_poly.type
_entity_poly.pdbx_seq_one_letter_code
_entity_poly.pdbx_strand_id
1 'polypeptide(L)'
;ADNADEDDAYGSQLTATIQAATKLVGEIEPVRKCFPKDWEIDLHWSLCISNVCSSDFLQKIGGPDGHNLPELSITLLLDLITWVEFFCETFESAYPSIKEKNPGNISIESRPDLLNGDGREINPEDVMDGLAWAKNMLWEVHRLAKEEFLVQTRNQTDSFLDKIYK
;
A
#
# COMPACT_ATOMS: atom_id res chain seq x y z
N ALA A 1 2.69 -18.82 -26.68
CA ALA A 1 1.55 -19.12 -25.80
C ALA A 1 1.89 -18.81 -24.33
N ASP A 2 3.10 -18.33 -24.01
CA ASP A 2 3.52 -18.10 -22.61
C ASP A 2 3.14 -16.73 -22.02
N ASN A 3 2.94 -15.69 -22.83
CA ASN A 3 2.76 -14.32 -22.27
C ASN A 3 1.38 -14.07 -21.65
N ALA A 4 0.34 -14.82 -22.03
CA ALA A 4 -1.01 -14.61 -21.49
C ALA A 4 -1.21 -15.24 -20.10
N ASP A 5 -0.43 -16.27 -19.78
CA ASP A 5 -0.50 -16.96 -18.49
C ASP A 5 0.33 -16.23 -17.41
N GLU A 6 1.37 -15.47 -17.79
CA GLU A 6 2.16 -14.64 -16.86
C GLU A 6 1.44 -13.34 -16.44
N ASP A 7 0.76 -12.66 -17.38
CA ASP A 7 -0.07 -11.47 -17.09
C ASP A 7 -1.19 -11.76 -16.07
N ASP A 8 -1.83 -12.93 -16.19
CA ASP A 8 -2.90 -13.35 -15.28
C ASP A 8 -2.37 -13.79 -13.89
N ALA A 9 -1.16 -14.35 -13.85
CA ALA A 9 -0.50 -14.73 -12.60
C ALA A 9 -0.13 -13.50 -11.76
N TYR A 10 0.36 -12.44 -12.39
CA TYR A 10 0.74 -11.20 -11.73
C TYR A 10 -0.47 -10.46 -11.14
N GLY A 11 -1.52 -10.28 -11.95
CA GLY A 11 -2.77 -9.69 -11.50
C GLY A 11 -3.45 -10.48 -10.38
N SER A 12 -3.39 -11.82 -10.45
CA SER A 12 -3.87 -12.72 -9.40
C SER A 12 -3.11 -12.54 -8.09
N GLN A 13 -1.79 -12.37 -8.14
CA GLN A 13 -0.97 -12.19 -6.95
C GLN A 13 -1.25 -10.86 -6.24
N LEU A 14 -1.41 -9.77 -6.99
CA LEU A 14 -1.78 -8.46 -6.42
C LEU A 14 -3.20 -8.48 -5.84
N THR A 15 -4.15 -9.11 -6.54
CA THR A 15 -5.52 -9.31 -6.04
C THR A 15 -5.53 -10.06 -4.70
N ALA A 16 -4.80 -11.18 -4.61
CA ALA A 16 -4.68 -11.93 -3.37
C ALA A 16 -4.06 -11.10 -2.24
N THR A 17 -3.13 -10.20 -2.58
CA THR A 17 -2.48 -9.30 -1.62
C THR A 17 -3.44 -8.27 -1.08
N ILE A 18 -4.22 -7.62 -1.94
CA ILE A 18 -5.26 -6.66 -1.52
C ILE A 18 -6.28 -7.34 -0.59
N GLN A 19 -6.71 -8.56 -0.93
CA GLN A 19 -7.63 -9.33 -0.10
C GLN A 19 -7.03 -9.71 1.26
N ALA A 20 -5.78 -10.20 1.27
CA ALA A 20 -5.08 -10.56 2.50
C ALA A 20 -4.86 -9.32 3.39
N ALA A 21 -4.43 -8.20 2.81
CA ALA A 21 -4.22 -6.95 3.53
C ALA A 21 -5.52 -6.42 4.13
N THR A 22 -6.61 -6.44 3.37
CA THR A 22 -7.96 -6.08 3.87
C THR A 22 -8.38 -6.94 5.05
N LYS A 23 -8.16 -8.25 4.97
CA LYS A 23 -8.47 -9.19 6.05
C LYS A 23 -7.65 -8.88 7.31
N LEU A 24 -6.35 -8.64 7.16
CA LEU A 24 -5.45 -8.28 8.27
C LEU A 24 -5.91 -7.02 9.00
N VAL A 25 -6.36 -6.00 8.26
CA VAL A 25 -6.91 -4.76 8.84
C VAL A 25 -8.15 -5.05 9.69
N GLY A 26 -9.02 -5.95 9.25
CA GLY A 26 -10.25 -6.32 9.97
C GLY A 26 -10.06 -7.25 11.17
N GLU A 27 -8.93 -7.98 11.26
CA GLU A 27 -8.70 -9.01 12.28
C GLU A 27 -8.05 -8.51 13.57
N ILE A 28 -7.91 -7.20 13.77
CA ILE A 28 -7.31 -6.63 14.99
C ILE A 28 -8.10 -6.95 16.26
N GLU A 29 -9.43 -7.05 16.17
CA GLU A 29 -10.33 -7.22 17.31
C GLU A 29 -10.10 -8.55 18.08
N PRO A 30 -10.03 -9.73 17.44
CA PRO A 30 -9.68 -10.97 18.13
C PRO A 30 -8.27 -10.93 18.72
N VAL A 31 -7.31 -10.28 18.04
CA VAL A 31 -5.93 -10.14 18.53
C VAL A 31 -5.89 -9.31 19.81
N ARG A 32 -6.58 -8.17 19.83
CA ARG A 32 -6.66 -7.28 21.00
C ARG A 32 -7.10 -7.98 22.28
N LYS A 33 -7.98 -8.99 22.18
CA LYS A 33 -8.49 -9.76 23.34
C LYS A 33 -7.47 -10.69 23.97
N CYS A 34 -6.38 -11.01 23.27
CA CYS A 34 -5.35 -11.93 23.74
C CYS A 34 -4.24 -11.25 24.56
N PHE A 35 -4.23 -9.92 24.65
CA PHE A 35 -3.14 -9.15 25.24
C PHE A 35 -3.62 -8.13 26.29
N PRO A 36 -2.73 -7.73 27.22
CA PRO A 36 -3.01 -6.64 28.15
C PRO A 36 -3.29 -5.31 27.43
N LYS A 37 -4.15 -4.47 28.03
CA LYS A 37 -4.55 -3.18 27.41
C LYS A 37 -3.41 -2.16 27.32
N ASP A 38 -2.44 -2.27 28.20
CA ASP A 38 -1.25 -1.43 28.32
C ASP A 38 -0.18 -1.73 27.27
N TRP A 39 -0.34 -2.77 26.45
CA TRP A 39 0.64 -3.17 25.44
C TRP A 39 0.51 -2.46 24.10
N GLU A 40 -0.40 -1.48 23.99
CA GLU A 40 -0.60 -0.68 22.76
C GLU A 40 -0.66 -1.55 21.49
N ILE A 41 -1.38 -2.67 21.57
CA ILE A 41 -1.44 -3.68 20.50
C ILE A 41 -1.94 -3.09 19.19
N ASP A 42 -2.85 -2.13 19.27
CA ASP A 42 -3.37 -1.46 18.08
C ASP A 42 -2.25 -0.76 17.31
N LEU A 43 -1.34 -0.06 18.00
CA LEU A 43 -0.20 0.64 17.41
C LEU A 43 0.78 -0.33 16.76
N HIS A 44 1.12 -1.42 17.46
CA HIS A 44 2.06 -2.42 16.96
C HIS A 44 1.49 -3.19 15.76
N TRP A 45 0.21 -3.56 15.82
CA TRP A 45 -0.49 -4.23 14.72
C TRP A 45 -0.54 -3.34 13.48
N SER A 46 -0.92 -2.08 13.69
CA SER A 46 -0.90 -1.02 12.69
C SER A 46 0.48 -0.85 12.06
N LEU A 47 1.56 -0.80 12.85
CA LEU A 47 2.94 -0.70 12.35
C LEU A 47 3.34 -1.88 11.48
N CYS A 48 3.04 -3.10 11.93
CA CYS A 48 3.34 -4.32 11.19
C CYS A 48 2.61 -4.36 9.85
N ILE A 49 1.29 -4.13 9.85
CA ILE A 49 0.50 -4.14 8.62
C ILE A 49 0.98 -3.06 7.66
N SER A 50 1.16 -1.83 8.13
CA SER A 50 1.61 -0.72 7.29
C SER A 50 2.94 -1.05 6.62
N ASN A 51 3.92 -1.56 7.36
CA ASN A 51 5.24 -1.91 6.82
C ASN A 51 5.20 -3.08 5.82
N VAL A 52 4.44 -4.13 6.14
CA VAL A 52 4.32 -5.30 5.26
C VAL A 52 3.60 -4.89 3.98
N CYS A 53 2.46 -4.21 4.08
CA CYS A 53 1.67 -3.80 2.93
C CYS A 53 2.44 -2.79 2.07
N SER A 54 3.08 -1.79 2.67
CA SER A 54 3.83 -0.79 1.91
C SER A 54 4.97 -1.41 1.10
N SER A 55 5.74 -2.31 1.71
CA SER A 55 6.85 -2.98 1.05
C SER A 55 6.37 -3.95 -0.03
N ASP A 56 5.34 -4.73 0.28
CA ASP A 56 4.81 -5.75 -0.63
C ASP A 56 4.11 -5.13 -1.84
N PHE A 57 3.31 -4.07 -1.65
CA PHE A 57 2.73 -3.33 -2.78
C PHE A 57 3.78 -2.65 -3.63
N LEU A 58 4.79 -2.01 -3.03
CA LEU A 58 5.87 -1.38 -3.78
C LEU A 58 6.61 -2.39 -4.67
N GLN A 59 6.90 -3.59 -4.14
CA GLN A 59 7.49 -4.67 -4.93
C GLN A 59 6.55 -5.15 -6.04
N LYS A 60 5.26 -5.34 -5.71
CA LYS A 60 4.21 -5.74 -6.66
C LYS A 60 3.72 -4.64 -7.60
N ILE A 61 4.34 -3.47 -7.63
CA ILE A 61 4.18 -2.54 -8.76
C ILE A 61 5.45 -2.43 -9.60
N GLY A 62 6.50 -3.21 -9.29
CA GLY A 62 7.77 -3.13 -9.99
C GLY A 62 8.76 -2.13 -9.39
N GLY A 63 8.58 -1.77 -8.11
CA GLY A 63 9.47 -0.86 -7.39
C GLY A 63 9.03 0.61 -7.46
N PRO A 64 9.92 1.56 -7.11
CA PRO A 64 9.60 2.99 -7.02
C PRO A 64 9.20 3.62 -8.35
N ASP A 65 9.56 3.00 -9.47
CA ASP A 65 9.23 3.48 -10.81
C ASP A 65 7.91 2.87 -11.35
N GLY A 66 7.31 1.90 -10.64
CA GLY A 66 6.03 1.33 -11.04
C GLY A 66 6.09 0.51 -12.34
N HIS A 67 7.22 -0.14 -12.65
CA HIS A 67 7.46 -0.80 -13.94
C HIS A 67 6.40 -1.84 -14.36
N ASN A 68 5.70 -2.44 -13.40
CA ASN A 68 4.71 -3.49 -13.68
C ASN A 68 3.28 -2.94 -13.73
N LEU A 69 3.07 -1.63 -13.48
CA LEU A 69 1.74 -1.01 -13.54
C LEU A 69 1.08 -1.10 -14.92
N PRO A 70 1.79 -0.96 -16.05
CA PRO A 70 1.19 -1.10 -17.38
C PRO A 70 0.60 -2.48 -17.67
N GLU A 71 1.06 -3.52 -16.95
CA GLU A 71 0.59 -4.90 -17.09
C GLU A 71 -0.70 -5.14 -16.29
N LEU A 72 -1.06 -4.23 -15.37
CA LEU A 72 -2.26 -4.36 -14.56
C LEU A 72 -3.51 -3.93 -15.34
N SER A 73 -4.61 -4.66 -15.11
CA SER A 73 -5.92 -4.25 -15.60
C SER A 73 -6.40 -2.95 -14.93
N ILE A 74 -7.21 -2.16 -15.65
CA ILE A 74 -7.84 -0.94 -15.12
C ILE A 74 -8.61 -1.20 -13.81
N THR A 75 -9.31 -2.33 -13.71
CA THR A 75 -10.04 -2.70 -12.48
C THR A 75 -9.09 -2.92 -11.32
N LEU A 76 -7.98 -3.62 -11.56
CA LEU A 76 -7.00 -3.90 -10.52
C LEU A 76 -6.23 -2.64 -10.08
N LEU A 77 -5.94 -1.73 -11.02
CA LEU A 77 -5.41 -0.40 -10.70
C LEU A 77 -6.39 0.37 -9.81
N LEU A 78 -7.69 0.34 -10.12
CA LEU A 78 -8.71 0.99 -9.30
C LEU A 78 -8.84 0.35 -7.92
N ASP A 79 -8.77 -0.98 -7.82
CA ASP A 79 -8.80 -1.70 -6.54
C ASP A 79 -7.60 -1.31 -5.67
N LEU A 80 -6.40 -1.22 -6.25
CA LEU A 80 -5.19 -0.79 -5.55
C LEU A 80 -5.32 0.67 -5.05
N ILE A 81 -5.75 1.59 -5.90
CA ILE A 81 -5.99 3.00 -5.55
C ILE A 81 -6.97 3.10 -4.38
N THR A 82 -8.12 2.43 -4.51
CA THR A 82 -9.20 2.45 -3.52
C THR A 82 -8.74 1.86 -2.19
N TRP A 83 -7.97 0.76 -2.24
CA TRP A 83 -7.47 0.12 -1.03
C TRP A 83 -6.48 1.03 -0.29
N VAL A 84 -5.55 1.67 -1.01
CA VAL A 84 -4.59 2.59 -0.39
C VAL A 84 -5.31 3.78 0.26
N GLU A 85 -6.28 4.39 -0.42
CA GLU A 85 -7.08 5.48 0.15
C GLU A 85 -7.79 5.02 1.42
N PHE A 86 -8.52 3.90 1.36
CA PHE A 86 -9.22 3.33 2.51
C PHE A 86 -8.28 3.08 3.70
N PHE A 87 -7.13 2.45 3.44
CA PHE A 87 -6.17 2.12 4.48
C PHE A 87 -5.58 3.38 5.10
N CYS A 88 -5.05 4.30 4.28
CA CYS A 88 -4.45 5.54 4.76
C CYS A 88 -5.45 6.42 5.51
N GLU A 89 -6.70 6.53 5.05
CA GLU A 89 -7.74 7.28 5.78
C GLU A 89 -8.06 6.66 7.14
N THR A 90 -8.23 5.33 7.18
CA THR A 90 -8.44 4.59 8.44
C THR A 90 -7.25 4.81 9.39
N PHE A 91 -6.05 4.76 8.83
CA PHE A 91 -4.79 4.89 9.56
C PHE A 91 -4.58 6.30 10.13
N GLU A 92 -4.76 7.34 9.32
CA GLU A 92 -4.67 8.74 9.73
C GLU A 92 -5.78 9.13 10.71
N SER A 93 -6.95 8.49 10.63
CA SER A 93 -8.03 8.66 11.61
C SER A 93 -7.66 8.06 12.97
N ALA A 94 -7.01 6.89 12.98
CA ALA A 94 -6.55 6.23 14.21
C ALA A 94 -5.36 6.95 14.86
N TYR A 95 -4.47 7.53 14.05
CA TYR A 95 -3.26 8.21 14.52
C TYR A 95 -3.18 9.64 13.94
N PRO A 96 -3.84 10.65 14.53
CA PRO A 96 -3.83 12.01 13.97
C PRO A 96 -2.43 12.65 13.89
N SER A 97 -1.51 12.28 14.77
CA SER A 97 -0.15 12.82 14.84
C SER A 97 0.74 12.49 13.64
N ILE A 98 0.43 11.44 12.87
CA ILE A 98 1.14 11.15 11.60
C ILE A 98 0.61 11.96 10.41
N LYS A 99 -0.53 12.65 10.56
CA LYS A 99 -1.11 13.46 9.48
C LYS A 99 -0.25 14.68 9.16
N GLU A 100 0.41 15.22 10.18
CA GLU A 100 1.29 16.39 10.08
C GLU A 100 2.67 16.07 9.49
N LYS A 101 3.06 14.79 9.45
CA LYS A 101 4.30 14.33 8.81
C LYS A 101 4.09 14.26 7.29
N ASN A 102 4.61 15.27 6.60
CA ASN A 102 4.45 15.47 5.15
C ASN A 102 5.08 14.33 4.33
N PRO A 103 4.44 13.90 3.23
CA PRO A 103 4.99 12.89 2.32
C PRO A 103 6.24 13.33 1.54
N GLY A 104 6.47 14.64 1.39
CA GLY A 104 7.46 15.19 0.44
C GLY A 104 8.94 15.11 0.83
N ASN A 105 9.31 14.66 2.04
CA ASN A 105 10.70 14.72 2.54
C ASN A 105 11.31 13.37 2.96
N ILE A 106 10.60 12.25 2.84
CA ILE A 106 11.11 10.95 3.27
C ILE A 106 11.57 10.17 2.05
N SER A 107 12.87 9.84 1.99
CA SER A 107 13.41 9.00 0.93
C SER A 107 12.83 7.59 1.05
N ILE A 108 12.41 7.01 -0.09
CA ILE A 108 12.03 5.58 -0.20
C ILE A 108 13.16 4.69 0.35
N GLU A 109 14.40 5.13 0.18
CA GLU A 109 15.61 4.42 0.60
C GLU A 109 15.91 4.54 2.11
N SER A 110 15.32 5.52 2.81
CA SER A 110 15.55 5.73 4.24
C SER A 110 14.45 5.07 5.07
N ARG A 111 14.31 3.75 4.94
CA ARG A 111 13.44 2.97 5.83
C ARG A 111 13.91 3.15 7.28
N PRO A 112 13.05 3.61 8.21
CA PRO A 112 13.43 3.73 9.62
C PRO A 112 13.77 2.37 10.20
N ASP A 113 14.84 2.31 10.99
CA ASP A 113 15.13 1.11 11.79
C ASP A 113 14.16 1.10 12.96
N LEU A 114 13.25 0.12 12.97
CA LEU A 114 12.21 0.01 13.99
C LEU A 114 12.73 -0.60 15.29
N LEU A 115 13.95 -1.13 15.25
CA LEU A 115 14.62 -1.76 16.38
C LEU A 115 15.81 -0.89 16.79
N ASN A 116 15.98 -0.71 18.09
CA ASN A 116 17.20 -0.14 18.63
C ASN A 116 18.40 -1.02 18.26
N GLY A 117 19.63 -0.47 18.34
CA GLY A 117 20.86 -1.17 17.95
C GLY A 117 21.16 -2.48 18.70
N ASP A 118 20.37 -2.85 19.72
CA ASP A 118 20.40 -4.14 20.41
C ASP A 118 19.39 -5.18 19.88
N GLY A 119 18.49 -4.77 18.97
CA GLY A 119 17.47 -5.58 18.30
C GLY A 119 16.29 -5.97 19.18
N ARG A 120 16.15 -5.43 20.40
CA ARG A 120 15.21 -5.93 21.41
C ARG A 120 14.14 -4.93 21.85
N GLU A 121 14.41 -3.64 21.69
CA GLU A 121 13.48 -2.58 22.07
C GLU A 121 13.04 -1.78 20.84
N ILE A 122 11.73 -1.49 20.79
CA ILE A 122 11.13 -0.62 19.81
C ILE A 122 11.16 0.80 20.39
N ASN A 123 11.78 1.74 19.68
CA ASN A 123 11.73 3.15 20.06
C ASN A 123 10.39 3.77 19.63
N PRO A 124 9.60 4.34 20.56
CA PRO A 124 8.31 4.95 20.23
C PRO A 124 8.38 6.06 19.16
N GLU A 125 9.51 6.80 19.10
CA GLU A 125 9.71 7.82 18.05
C GLU A 125 9.91 7.16 16.68
N ASP A 126 10.65 6.06 16.62
CA ASP A 126 10.89 5.28 15.39
C ASP A 126 9.64 4.52 14.94
N VAL A 127 8.72 4.18 15.85
CA VAL A 127 7.38 3.66 15.50
C VAL A 127 6.62 4.69 14.69
N MET A 128 6.57 5.93 15.17
CA MET A 128 5.82 6.99 14.50
C MET A 128 6.48 7.41 13.18
N ASP A 129 7.81 7.37 13.09
CA ASP A 129 8.53 7.55 11.84
C ASP A 129 8.34 6.39 10.88
N GLY A 130 8.33 5.15 11.38
CA GLY A 130 8.01 3.94 10.62
C GLY A 130 6.61 3.97 10.02
N LEU A 131 5.64 4.43 10.80
CA LEU A 131 4.27 4.64 10.35
C LEU A 131 4.17 5.73 9.29
N ALA A 132 4.85 6.86 9.50
CA ALA A 132 4.89 7.93 8.51
C ALA A 132 5.57 7.47 7.21
N TRP A 133 6.68 6.73 7.31
CA TRP A 133 7.36 6.15 6.15
C TRP A 133 6.45 5.20 5.38
N ALA A 134 5.82 4.24 6.05
CA ALA A 134 4.94 3.26 5.41
C ALA A 134 3.74 3.93 4.74
N LYS A 135 3.13 4.92 5.40
CA LYS A 135 2.06 5.75 4.83
C LYS A 135 2.51 6.45 3.55
N ASN A 136 3.69 7.06 3.56
CA ASN A 136 4.21 7.78 2.40
C ASN A 136 4.51 6.83 1.23
N MET A 137 5.03 5.63 1.50
CA MET A 137 5.22 4.60 0.48
C MET A 137 3.91 4.16 -0.15
N LEU A 138 2.86 3.98 0.66
CA LEU A 138 1.53 3.67 0.14
C LEU A 138 0.99 4.82 -0.72
N TRP A 139 1.15 6.08 -0.31
CA TRP A 139 0.77 7.22 -1.13
C TRP A 139 1.53 7.32 -2.46
N GLU A 140 2.79 6.88 -2.50
CA GLU A 140 3.55 6.81 -3.74
C GLU A 140 3.04 5.71 -4.68
N VAL A 141 2.74 4.52 -4.13
CA VAL A 141 2.06 3.45 -4.86
C VAL A 141 0.73 3.95 -5.44
N HIS A 142 -0.05 4.69 -4.66
CA HIS A 142 -1.30 5.31 -5.10
C HIS A 142 -1.09 6.31 -6.24
N ARG A 143 -0.11 7.21 -6.11
CA ARG A 143 0.22 8.20 -7.14
C ARG A 143 0.51 7.52 -8.48
N LEU A 144 1.41 6.54 -8.47
CA LEU A 144 1.82 5.81 -9.66
C LEU A 144 0.65 5.03 -10.27
N ALA A 145 -0.10 4.28 -9.46
CA ALA A 145 -1.26 3.52 -9.93
C ALA A 145 -2.34 4.43 -10.53
N LYS A 146 -2.56 5.62 -9.95
CA LYS A 146 -3.50 6.62 -10.44
C LYS A 146 -3.07 7.22 -11.78
N GLU A 147 -1.78 7.52 -11.95
CA GLU A 147 -1.25 8.00 -13.22
C GLU A 147 -1.47 6.97 -14.33
N GLU A 148 -1.13 5.71 -14.07
CA GLU A 148 -1.33 4.62 -15.04
C GLU A 148 -2.81 4.39 -15.33
N PHE A 149 -3.68 4.38 -14.31
CA PHE A 149 -5.13 4.25 -14.48
C PHE A 149 -5.68 5.31 -15.44
N LEU A 150 -5.25 6.57 -15.31
CA LEU A 150 -5.69 7.66 -16.18
C LEU A 150 -5.21 7.47 -17.62
N VAL A 151 -3.96 7.03 -17.81
CA VAL A 151 -3.39 6.73 -19.13
C VAL A 151 -4.19 5.62 -19.81
N GLN A 152 -4.39 4.48 -19.13
CA GLN A 152 -5.09 3.34 -19.70
C GLN A 152 -6.57 3.66 -20.00
N THR A 153 -7.26 4.34 -19.09
CA THR A 153 -8.67 4.69 -19.27
C THR A 153 -8.85 5.65 -20.44
N ARG A 154 -7.93 6.62 -20.61
CA ARG A 154 -7.93 7.50 -21.78
C ARG A 154 -7.72 6.71 -23.07
N ASN A 155 -6.71 5.84 -23.13
CA ASN A 155 -6.41 5.04 -24.32
C ASN A 155 -7.59 4.13 -24.71
N GLN A 156 -8.26 3.52 -23.74
CA GLN A 156 -9.47 2.71 -23.98
C GLN A 156 -10.63 3.57 -24.50
N THR A 157 -10.82 4.76 -23.93
CA THR A 157 -11.86 5.70 -24.38
C THR A 157 -11.61 6.15 -25.81
N ASP A 158 -10.38 6.55 -26.13
CA ASP A 158 -9.99 6.98 -27.48
C ASP A 158 -10.17 5.83 -28.49
N SER A 159 -9.77 4.60 -28.14
CA SER A 159 -9.99 3.42 -28.99
C SER A 159 -11.48 3.11 -29.19
N PHE A 160 -12.31 3.30 -28.17
CA PHE A 160 -13.75 3.08 -28.25
C PHE A 160 -14.42 4.12 -29.16
N LEU A 161 -14.10 5.39 -28.99
CA LEU A 161 -14.61 6.48 -29.83
C LEU A 161 -14.20 6.29 -31.30
N ASP A 162 -12.96 5.88 -31.55
CA ASP A 162 -12.49 5.57 -32.89
C ASP A 162 -13.31 4.45 -33.55
N LYS A 163 -13.73 3.43 -32.79
CA LYS A 163 -14.58 2.34 -33.31
C LYS A 163 -16.01 2.77 -33.62
N ILE A 164 -16.50 3.83 -32.98
CA ILE A 164 -17.88 4.31 -33.17
C ILE A 164 -17.96 5.34 -34.30
N TYR A 165 -16.96 6.21 -34.39
CA TYR A 165 -17.01 7.41 -35.22
C TYR A 165 -16.13 7.36 -36.48
N LYS A 166 -15.25 6.35 -36.62
CA LYS A 166 -14.50 6.08 -37.86
C LYS A 166 -14.96 4.79 -38.51
#